data_AF-A0A0Q4B537-F1
#
_entry.id   AF-A0A0Q4B537-F1
#
_cell.length_a   1.000
_cell.length_b   1.000
_cell.length_c   1.000
_cell.angle_alpha   90.00
_cell.angle_beta   90.00
_cell.angle_gamma   90.00
#
_symmetry.space_group_name_H-M   'P 1'
#
loop_
_entity.id
_entity.type
_entity.pdbx_description
1 polymer ?
#
loop_
_entity_poly.entity_id
_entity_poly.type
_entity_poly.pdbx_seq_one_letter_code
_entity_poly.pdbx_strand_id
1 'polypeptide(L)'
;MTYDRTVTEKGTGDRGIFERAAMYMPGYRGYRDRNLRREMDKEVRAEVARTIKNSGEALANVHRSVVRAGKDLDLAKDIDRIRVKVDTCMKKIESAEEGYSGLWEAIKTEGKELSSVVEWDAKLLEETAKLRDGTRMLKDDPGRHAPEIESLVDDMLEDLRERKKVLKGLSKGGD
;
A
#
# COMPACT_ATOMS: atom_id res chain seq x y z
N MET A 1 24.00 -9.53 3.46
CA MET A 1 24.11 -8.27 2.69
C MET A 1 23.50 -7.18 3.56
N THR A 2 24.37 -6.48 4.28
CA THR A 2 24.02 -5.49 5.30
C THR A 2 23.71 -4.17 4.60
N TYR A 3 22.45 -3.73 4.61
CA TYR A 3 22.10 -2.39 4.15
C TYR A 3 22.57 -1.38 5.19
N ASP A 4 23.50 -0.53 4.76
CA ASP A 4 24.14 0.52 5.55
C ASP A 4 23.10 1.57 5.99
N ARG A 5 23.15 1.94 7.27
CA ARG A 5 22.17 2.78 7.97
C ARG A 5 22.50 4.27 7.87
N THR A 6 22.81 4.76 6.67
CA THR A 6 23.06 6.19 6.44
C THR A 6 22.22 6.69 5.27
N VAL A 7 20.89 6.75 5.46
CA VAL A 7 20.00 7.53 4.59
C VAL A 7 19.36 8.62 5.45
N THR A 8 20.17 9.61 5.79
CA THR A 8 19.73 10.88 6.37
C THR A 8 20.23 12.01 5.50
N GLU A 9 19.65 12.13 4.32
CA GLU A 9 19.51 13.39 3.59
C GLU A 9 18.37 13.16 2.59
N LYS A 10 17.27 13.92 2.74
CA LYS A 10 16.11 13.83 1.85
C LYS A 10 16.59 14.10 0.41
N GLY A 11 16.75 13.05 -0.39
CA GLY A 11 17.04 13.19 -1.82
C GLY A 11 15.97 14.05 -2.47
N THR A 12 16.35 15.22 -2.99
CA THR A 12 15.42 16.11 -3.70
C THR A 12 15.03 15.51 -5.05
N GLY A 13 13.73 15.43 -5.34
CA GLY A 13 13.19 14.92 -6.60
C GLY A 13 13.04 13.39 -6.62
N ASP A 14 12.98 12.80 -7.82
CA ASP A 14 12.66 11.38 -8.02
C ASP A 14 13.56 10.40 -7.25
N ARG A 15 14.82 10.78 -6.97
CA ARG A 15 15.76 9.98 -6.17
C ARG A 15 15.23 9.66 -4.77
N GLY A 16 14.64 10.63 -4.08
CA GLY A 16 14.08 10.41 -2.74
C GLY A 16 12.86 9.47 -2.75
N ILE A 17 12.10 9.48 -3.84
CA ILE A 17 10.92 8.61 -4.02
C ILE A 17 11.36 7.15 -4.20
N PHE A 18 12.37 6.93 -5.06
CA PHE A 18 12.92 5.59 -5.28
C PHE A 18 13.55 5.01 -4.01
N GLU A 19 14.28 5.82 -3.24
CA GLU A 19 14.88 5.41 -1.97
C GLU A 19 13.80 4.98 -0.97
N ARG A 20 12.70 5.73 -0.87
CA ARG A 20 11.55 5.36 -0.02
C ARG A 20 10.95 4.01 -0.42
N ALA A 21 10.72 3.77 -1.71
CA ALA A 21 10.22 2.47 -2.18
C ALA A 21 11.20 1.32 -1.87
N ALA A 22 12.50 1.54 -2.08
CA ALA A 22 13.54 0.56 -1.83
C ALA A 22 13.69 0.16 -0.35
N MET A 23 13.29 1.03 0.60
CA MET A 23 13.25 0.69 2.03
C MET A 23 12.26 -0.44 2.35
N TYR A 24 11.19 -0.56 1.58
CA TYR A 24 10.13 -1.55 1.80
C TYR A 24 10.23 -2.75 0.85
N MET A 25 10.89 -2.59 -0.30
CA MET A 25 11.08 -3.62 -1.31
C MET A 25 12.56 -3.87 -1.60
N PRO A 26 13.17 -4.94 -1.03
CA PRO A 26 14.52 -5.34 -1.36
C PRO A 26 14.66 -5.66 -2.85
N GLY A 27 15.71 -5.14 -3.49
CA GLY A 27 15.94 -5.36 -4.92
C GLY A 27 15.21 -4.40 -5.85
N TYR A 28 14.48 -3.41 -5.32
CA TYR A 28 13.85 -2.36 -6.11
C TYR A 28 14.89 -1.60 -6.96
N ARG A 29 14.81 -1.71 -8.29
CA ARG A 29 15.76 -1.09 -9.24
C ARG A 29 15.28 0.24 -9.82
N GLY A 30 14.10 0.68 -9.40
CA GLY A 30 13.42 1.83 -9.97
C GLY A 30 13.00 1.61 -11.42
N TYR A 31 12.54 2.69 -12.02
CA TYR A 31 11.86 2.69 -13.31
C TYR A 31 12.80 3.12 -14.45
N ARG A 32 14.03 2.62 -14.53
CA ARG A 32 15.05 3.10 -15.50
C ARG A 32 14.59 2.93 -16.96
N ASP A 33 14.21 1.71 -17.36
CA ASP A 33 13.80 1.40 -18.74
C ASP A 33 12.36 0.90 -18.82
N ARG A 34 11.64 1.20 -19.91
CA ARG A 34 10.20 0.93 -20.09
C ARG A 34 9.77 -0.50 -19.72
N ASN A 35 10.56 -1.52 -20.07
CA ASN A 35 10.24 -2.91 -19.75
C ASN A 35 10.38 -3.17 -18.24
N LEU A 36 11.45 -2.67 -17.63
CA LEU A 36 11.68 -2.76 -16.18
C LEU A 36 10.59 -2.02 -15.40
N ARG A 37 9.98 -0.97 -15.97
CA ARG A 37 8.86 -0.24 -15.36
C ARG A 37 7.66 -1.14 -15.08
N ARG A 38 7.24 -1.90 -16.10
CA ARG A 38 6.09 -2.80 -15.99
C ARG A 38 6.37 -3.93 -15.01
N GLU A 39 7.58 -4.46 -15.03
CA GLU A 39 8.02 -5.50 -14.09
C GLU A 39 8.03 -4.97 -12.65
N MET A 40 8.64 -3.79 -12.41
CA MET A 40 8.70 -3.22 -11.07
C MET A 40 7.32 -2.83 -10.52
N ASP A 41 6.45 -2.23 -11.33
CA ASP A 41 5.06 -1.93 -10.92
C ASP A 41 4.31 -3.20 -10.53
N LYS A 42 4.46 -4.28 -11.32
CA LYS A 42 3.87 -5.58 -10.98
C LYS A 42 4.43 -6.13 -9.66
N GLU A 43 5.74 -6.03 -9.45
CA GLU A 43 6.38 -6.46 -8.20
C GLU A 43 5.87 -5.67 -6.99
N VAL A 44 5.81 -4.34 -7.11
CA VAL A 44 5.27 -3.44 -6.06
C VAL A 44 3.85 -3.83 -5.71
N ARG A 45 2.97 -3.98 -6.69
CA ARG A 45 1.59 -4.40 -6.45
C ARG A 45 1.51 -5.76 -5.78
N ALA A 46 2.34 -6.72 -6.20
CA ALA A 46 2.37 -8.05 -5.60
C ALA A 46 2.80 -8.01 -4.12
N GLU A 47 3.77 -7.16 -3.75
CA GLU A 47 4.17 -6.95 -2.35
C GLU A 47 3.06 -6.29 -1.52
N VAL A 48 2.46 -5.21 -2.04
CA VAL A 48 1.34 -4.51 -1.39
C VAL A 48 0.18 -5.47 -1.15
N ALA A 49 -0.23 -6.22 -2.17
CA ALA A 49 -1.31 -7.20 -2.10
C ALA A 49 -1.00 -8.31 -1.07
N ARG A 50 0.21 -8.86 -1.09
CA ARG A 50 0.67 -9.85 -0.10
C ARG A 50 0.63 -9.28 1.31
N THR A 51 1.11 -8.06 1.52
CA THR A 51 1.17 -7.42 2.85
C THR A 51 -0.23 -7.15 3.40
N ILE A 52 -1.16 -6.68 2.57
CA ILE A 52 -2.56 -6.46 2.95
C ILE A 52 -3.24 -7.77 3.31
N LYS A 53 -3.06 -8.82 2.49
CA LYS A 53 -3.60 -10.15 2.77
C LYS A 53 -3.13 -10.68 4.12
N ASN A 54 -1.83 -10.63 4.38
CA ASN A 54 -1.26 -11.07 5.67
C ASN A 54 -1.81 -10.25 6.85
N SER A 55 -2.01 -8.94 6.66
CA SER A 55 -2.59 -8.05 7.66
C SER A 55 -4.06 -8.37 7.93
N GLY A 56 -4.84 -8.69 6.90
CA GLY A 56 -6.23 -9.14 7.02
C GLY A 56 -6.35 -10.46 7.78
N GLU A 57 -5.46 -11.42 7.52
CA GLU A 57 -5.38 -12.67 8.27
C GLU A 57 -5.04 -12.43 9.76
N ALA A 58 -4.09 -11.52 10.04
CA ALA A 58 -3.76 -11.13 11.41
C ALA A 58 -4.95 -10.50 12.13
N LEU A 59 -5.68 -9.58 11.49
CA LEU A 59 -6.89 -8.97 12.03
C LEU A 59 -7.99 -10.01 12.29
N ALA A 60 -8.17 -10.97 11.39
CA ALA A 60 -9.12 -12.06 11.59
C ALA A 60 -8.78 -12.90 12.83
N ASN A 61 -7.50 -13.12 13.11
CA ASN A 61 -7.05 -13.82 14.32
C ASN A 61 -7.33 -13.01 15.58
N VAL A 62 -7.10 -11.70 15.56
CA VAL A 62 -7.40 -10.81 16.69
C VAL A 62 -8.90 -10.76 16.96
N HIS A 63 -9.71 -10.57 15.91
CA HIS A 63 -11.18 -10.57 16.02
C HIS A 63 -11.70 -11.86 16.68
N ARG A 64 -11.25 -13.03 16.22
CA ARG A 64 -11.63 -14.32 16.83
C ARG A 64 -11.22 -14.41 18.29
N SER A 65 -10.07 -13.85 18.66
CA SER A 65 -9.59 -13.85 20.05
C SER A 65 -10.44 -12.96 20.95
N VAL A 66 -10.81 -11.76 20.48
CA VAL A 66 -11.70 -10.83 21.20
C VAL A 66 -13.10 -11.41 21.36
N VAL A 67 -13.69 -11.95 20.28
CA VAL A 67 -15.00 -12.61 20.34
C VAL A 67 -15.00 -13.79 21.31
N ARG A 68 -13.95 -14.63 21.27
CA ARG A 68 -13.82 -15.78 22.18
C ARG A 68 -13.68 -15.36 23.64
N ALA A 69 -13.00 -14.24 23.91
CA ALA A 69 -12.90 -13.69 25.26
C ALA A 69 -14.27 -13.21 25.79
N GLY A 70 -15.14 -12.71 24.91
CA GLY A 70 -16.54 -12.38 25.20
C GLY A 70 -16.76 -11.19 26.15
N LYS A 71 -15.70 -10.44 26.47
CA LYS A 71 -15.74 -9.33 27.45
C LYS A 71 -16.10 -7.98 26.85
N ASP A 72 -15.81 -7.77 25.57
CA ASP A 72 -15.96 -6.48 24.91
C ASP A 72 -16.51 -6.67 23.49
N LEU A 73 -17.82 -6.51 23.36
CA LEU A 73 -18.55 -6.69 22.10
C LEU A 73 -18.32 -5.50 21.15
N ASP A 74 -18.10 -4.30 21.68
CA ASP A 74 -17.90 -3.12 20.84
C ASP A 74 -16.51 -3.14 20.21
N LEU A 75 -15.49 -3.55 20.96
CA LEU A 75 -14.17 -3.82 20.41
C LEU A 75 -14.21 -4.90 19.32
N ALA A 76 -15.02 -5.95 19.49
CA ALA A 76 -15.20 -6.96 18.44
C ALA A 76 -15.78 -6.35 17.15
N LYS A 77 -16.81 -5.51 17.26
CA LYS A 77 -17.40 -4.81 16.10
C LYS A 77 -16.40 -3.88 15.42
N ASP A 78 -15.57 -3.17 16.19
CA ASP A 78 -14.58 -2.25 15.65
C ASP A 78 -13.50 -3.00 14.86
N ILE A 79 -12.99 -4.11 15.40
CA ILE A 79 -12.02 -4.95 14.68
C ILE A 79 -12.65 -5.55 13.42
N ASP A 80 -13.91 -6.00 13.46
CA ASP A 80 -14.59 -6.52 12.27
C ASP A 80 -14.77 -5.45 11.19
N ARG A 81 -15.11 -4.22 11.58
CA ARG A 81 -15.19 -3.07 10.68
C ARG A 81 -13.85 -2.80 9.99
N ILE A 82 -12.76 -2.82 10.75
CA ILE A 82 -11.39 -2.67 10.20
C ILE A 82 -11.10 -3.79 9.19
N ARG A 83 -11.45 -5.06 9.52
CA ARG A 83 -11.27 -6.19 8.58
C ARG A 83 -11.99 -5.97 7.26
N VAL A 84 -13.26 -5.56 7.31
CA VAL A 84 -14.04 -5.26 6.10
C VAL A 84 -13.41 -4.15 5.26
N LYS A 85 -12.85 -3.12 5.91
CA LYS A 85 -12.13 -2.04 5.23
C LYS A 85 -10.84 -2.56 4.56
N VAL A 86 -10.05 -3.39 5.24
CA VAL A 86 -8.83 -4.03 4.69
C VAL A 86 -9.16 -4.93 3.50
N ASP A 87 -10.22 -5.74 3.58
CA ASP A 87 -10.70 -6.56 2.46
C ASP A 87 -11.11 -5.67 1.27
N THR A 88 -11.67 -4.49 1.55
CA THR A 88 -12.02 -3.51 0.53
C THR A 88 -10.76 -2.90 -0.12
N CYS A 89 -9.71 -2.62 0.63
CA CYS A 89 -8.41 -2.21 0.08
C CYS A 89 -7.86 -3.28 -0.88
N MET A 90 -7.88 -4.55 -0.47
CA MET A 90 -7.42 -5.66 -1.29
C MET A 90 -8.16 -5.72 -2.64
N LYS A 91 -9.50 -5.71 -2.61
CA LYS A 91 -10.34 -5.72 -3.82
C LYS A 91 -10.05 -4.52 -4.73
N LYS A 92 -9.75 -3.35 -4.17
CA LYS A 92 -9.41 -2.15 -4.96
C LYS A 92 -8.07 -2.28 -5.67
N ILE A 93 -7.10 -2.94 -5.04
CA ILE A 93 -5.79 -3.20 -5.64
C ILE A 93 -5.91 -4.25 -6.75
N GLU A 94 -6.61 -5.35 -6.50
CA GLU A 94 -6.84 -6.41 -7.50
C GLU A 94 -7.65 -5.90 -8.71
N SER A 95 -8.73 -5.15 -8.48
CA SER A 95 -9.52 -4.56 -9.59
C SER A 95 -8.78 -3.48 -10.38
N ALA A 96 -7.68 -2.95 -9.84
CA ALA A 96 -6.77 -2.08 -10.57
C ALA A 96 -5.78 -2.87 -11.45
N GLU A 97 -5.78 -4.20 -11.47
CA GLU A 97 -5.00 -4.95 -12.46
C GLU A 97 -5.75 -5.10 -13.79
N GLU A 98 -7.05 -5.40 -13.72
CA GLU A 98 -7.87 -5.66 -14.92
C GLU A 98 -8.03 -4.42 -15.84
N GLY A 99 -8.06 -3.22 -15.26
CA GLY A 99 -8.24 -1.97 -16.01
C GLY A 99 -6.95 -1.34 -16.55
N TYR A 100 -5.77 -1.91 -16.25
CA TYR A 100 -4.47 -1.23 -16.43
C TYR A 100 -3.59 -1.78 -17.55
N SER A 101 -4.05 -2.79 -18.28
CA SER A 101 -3.30 -3.38 -19.39
C SER A 101 -2.87 -2.36 -20.46
N GLY A 102 -3.63 -1.26 -20.63
CA GLY A 102 -3.31 -0.16 -21.55
C GLY A 102 -2.67 1.09 -20.92
N LEU A 103 -2.56 1.19 -19.59
CA LEU A 103 -2.04 2.40 -18.94
C LEU A 103 -0.60 2.70 -19.37
N TRP A 104 0.26 1.70 -19.35
CA TRP A 104 1.68 1.87 -19.70
C TRP A 104 1.95 2.09 -21.20
N GLU A 105 0.95 1.90 -22.06
CA GLU A 105 1.00 2.34 -23.47
C GLU A 105 0.54 3.79 -23.61
N ALA A 106 -0.43 4.23 -22.81
CA ALA A 106 -0.94 5.60 -22.81
C ALA A 106 0.02 6.61 -22.14
N ILE A 107 0.75 6.17 -21.10
CA ILE A 107 1.80 6.98 -20.46
C ILE A 107 3.04 7.00 -21.38
N LYS A 108 3.11 8.01 -22.25
CA LYS A 108 4.31 8.32 -23.05
C LYS A 108 5.40 8.84 -22.09
N THR A 109 6.47 8.07 -21.92
CA THR A 109 7.51 8.26 -20.88
C THR A 109 8.53 9.35 -21.30
N GLU A 110 9.01 10.30 -20.47
CA GLU A 110 10.00 10.22 -19.36
C GLU A 110 9.90 11.36 -18.31
N GLY A 111 8.76 12.06 -18.21
CA GLY A 111 8.59 13.24 -17.33
C GLY A 111 7.80 13.00 -16.04
N LYS A 112 7.11 14.05 -15.58
CA LYS A 112 6.34 14.13 -14.32
C LYS A 112 5.29 13.03 -14.11
N GLU A 113 4.76 12.45 -15.18
CA GLU A 113 3.77 11.37 -15.10
C GLU A 113 4.35 10.12 -14.45
N LEU A 114 5.59 9.76 -14.80
CA LEU A 114 6.27 8.63 -14.19
C LEU A 114 6.50 8.88 -12.70
N SER A 115 7.04 10.05 -12.34
CA SER A 115 7.26 10.45 -10.94
C SER A 115 6.00 10.32 -10.10
N SER A 116 4.85 10.64 -10.68
CA SER A 116 3.55 10.51 -10.01
C SER A 116 3.18 9.05 -9.74
N VAL A 117 3.37 8.14 -10.70
CA VAL A 117 3.13 6.70 -10.48
C VAL A 117 4.05 6.15 -9.39
N VAL A 118 5.33 6.51 -9.43
CA VAL A 118 6.34 6.06 -8.47
C VAL A 118 6.01 6.57 -7.06
N GLU A 119 5.57 7.82 -6.93
CA GLU A 119 5.17 8.39 -5.64
C GLU A 119 4.00 7.62 -5.02
N TRP A 120 3.01 7.27 -5.83
CA TRP A 120 1.88 6.44 -5.39
C TRP A 120 2.32 5.06 -4.93
N ASP A 121 3.23 4.43 -5.66
CA ASP A 121 3.77 3.12 -5.32
C ASP A 121 4.57 3.15 -4.01
N ALA A 122 5.42 4.16 -3.83
CA ALA A 122 6.16 4.37 -2.59
C ALA A 122 5.23 4.62 -1.40
N LYS A 123 4.18 5.42 -1.60
CA LYS A 123 3.17 5.71 -0.58
C LYS A 123 2.41 4.46 -0.16
N LEU A 124 1.95 3.64 -1.11
CA LEU A 124 1.26 2.37 -0.81
C LEU A 124 2.15 1.38 -0.07
N LEU A 125 3.43 1.28 -0.44
CA LEU A 125 4.40 0.44 0.29
C LEU A 125 4.58 0.91 1.74
N GLU A 126 4.69 2.21 1.96
CA GLU A 126 4.81 2.79 3.30
C GLU A 126 3.56 2.53 4.14
N GLU A 127 2.36 2.76 3.60
CA GLU A 127 1.09 2.54 4.30
C GLU A 127 0.86 1.07 4.62
N THR A 128 1.16 0.17 3.68
CA THR A 128 1.02 -1.27 3.94
C THR A 128 2.04 -1.77 4.97
N ALA A 129 3.24 -1.20 5.01
CA ALA A 129 4.18 -1.47 6.09
C ALA A 129 3.67 -0.98 7.45
N LYS A 130 3.09 0.23 7.52
CA LYS A 130 2.43 0.74 8.73
C LYS A 130 1.26 -0.14 9.15
N LEU A 131 0.46 -0.64 8.21
CA LEU A 131 -0.65 -1.56 8.49
C LEU A 131 -0.14 -2.89 9.06
N ARG A 132 0.90 -3.46 8.47
CA ARG A 132 1.54 -4.68 8.99
C ARG A 132 2.05 -4.48 10.42
N ASP A 133 2.70 -3.35 10.69
CA ASP A 133 3.28 -3.08 12.00
C ASP A 133 2.17 -2.77 13.04
N GLY A 134 1.15 -2.00 12.65
CA GLY A 134 -0.03 -1.75 13.47
C GLY A 134 -0.80 -3.03 13.79
N THR A 135 -1.01 -3.92 12.82
CA THR A 135 -1.68 -5.22 13.07
C THR A 135 -0.87 -6.15 13.97
N ARG A 136 0.46 -5.99 14.04
CA ARG A 136 1.26 -6.65 15.08
C ARG A 136 0.95 -6.06 16.46
N MET A 137 0.92 -4.74 16.60
CA MET A 137 0.60 -4.07 17.88
C MET A 137 -0.83 -4.34 18.36
N LEU A 138 -1.79 -4.46 17.44
CA LEU A 138 -3.18 -4.82 17.75
C LEU A 138 -3.29 -6.18 18.44
N LYS A 139 -2.37 -7.12 18.19
CA LYS A 139 -2.39 -8.42 18.88
C LYS A 139 -2.13 -8.29 20.37
N ASP A 140 -1.37 -7.28 20.78
CA ASP A 140 -0.96 -7.07 22.16
C ASP A 140 -1.99 -6.24 22.92
N ASP A 141 -2.51 -5.17 22.30
CA ASP A 141 -3.53 -4.29 22.90
C ASP A 141 -4.54 -3.82 21.83
N PRO A 142 -5.59 -4.63 21.54
CA PRO A 142 -6.52 -4.31 20.48
C PRO A 142 -7.29 -3.02 20.74
N GLY A 143 -7.65 -2.73 22.00
CA GLY A 143 -8.42 -1.54 22.37
C GLY A 143 -7.66 -0.25 22.15
N ARG A 144 -6.35 -0.26 22.44
CA ARG A 144 -5.47 0.90 22.20
C ARG A 144 -5.22 1.16 20.73
N HIS A 145 -5.02 0.11 19.94
CA HIS A 145 -4.51 0.22 18.56
C HIS A 145 -5.58 0.20 17.48
N ALA A 146 -6.81 -0.26 17.77
CA ALA A 146 -7.88 -0.30 16.79
C ALA A 146 -8.17 1.07 16.14
N PRO A 147 -8.27 2.20 16.88
CA PRO A 147 -8.57 3.50 16.26
C PRO A 147 -7.50 3.98 15.28
N GLU A 148 -6.22 3.78 15.61
CA GLU A 148 -5.10 4.17 14.76
C GLU A 148 -5.07 3.36 13.46
N ILE A 149 -5.33 2.05 13.56
CA ILE A 149 -5.39 1.17 12.39
C ILE A 149 -6.63 1.50 11.55
N GLU A 150 -7.77 1.81 12.17
CA GLU A 150 -8.96 2.23 11.43
C GLU A 150 -8.69 3.49 10.62
N SER A 151 -8.08 4.52 11.23
CA SER A 151 -7.70 5.76 10.55
C SER A 151 -6.73 5.48 9.39
N LEU A 152 -5.70 4.66 9.62
CA LEU A 152 -4.75 4.30 8.57
C LEU A 152 -5.43 3.62 7.38
N VAL A 153 -6.37 2.70 7.63
CA VAL A 153 -7.07 2.00 6.56
C VAL A 153 -8.05 2.94 5.82
N ASP A 154 -8.65 3.91 6.53
CA ASP A 154 -9.46 4.94 5.89
C ASP A 154 -8.62 5.83 4.96
N ASP A 155 -7.44 6.26 5.40
CA ASP A 155 -6.49 7.01 4.57
C ASP A 155 -6.08 6.20 3.33
N MET A 156 -5.71 4.92 3.52
CA MET A 156 -5.40 4.01 2.41
C MET A 156 -6.56 3.89 1.39
N LEU A 157 -7.81 3.83 1.86
CA LEU A 157 -8.99 3.75 1.00
C LEU A 157 -9.20 5.03 0.20
N GLU A 158 -8.93 6.20 0.78
CA GLU A 158 -8.94 7.49 0.10
C GLU A 158 -7.83 7.56 -0.93
N ASP A 159 -6.62 7.18 -0.55
CA ASP A 159 -5.45 7.19 -1.42
C ASP A 159 -5.58 6.27 -2.62
N LEU A 160 -6.15 5.08 -2.44
CA LEU A 160 -6.50 4.19 -3.56
C LEU A 160 -7.55 4.80 -4.50
N ARG A 161 -8.47 5.63 -3.99
CA ARG A 161 -9.45 6.34 -4.84
C ARG A 161 -8.76 7.45 -5.62
N GLU A 162 -7.93 8.26 -4.97
CA GLU A 162 -7.20 9.36 -5.62
C GLU A 162 -6.20 8.84 -6.65
N ARG A 163 -5.42 7.82 -6.32
CA ARG A 163 -4.55 7.09 -7.26
C ARG A 163 -5.33 6.67 -8.51
N LYS A 164 -6.52 6.07 -8.33
CA LYS A 164 -7.37 5.64 -9.46
C LYS A 164 -7.83 6.82 -10.32
N LYS A 165 -8.12 7.99 -9.73
CA LYS A 165 -8.49 9.20 -10.50
C LYS A 165 -7.30 9.73 -11.29
N VAL A 166 -6.14 9.88 -10.64
CA VAL A 166 -4.90 10.36 -11.27
C VAL A 166 -4.52 9.47 -12.45
N LEU A 167 -4.47 8.16 -12.24
CA LEU A 167 -4.07 7.21 -13.29
C LEU A 167 -5.06 7.17 -14.47
N LYS A 168 -6.38 7.33 -14.22
CA LYS A 168 -7.36 7.53 -15.29
C LYS A 168 -7.20 8.86 -16.03
N GLY A 169 -6.72 9.90 -15.36
CA GLY A 169 -6.39 11.18 -15.99
C GLY A 169 -5.21 11.03 -16.94
N LEU A 170 -4.15 10.35 -16.47
CA LEU A 170 -2.96 10.05 -17.29
C LEU A 170 -3.30 9.20 -18.52
N SER A 171 -4.21 8.24 -18.40
CA SER A 171 -4.62 7.41 -19.56
C SER A 171 -5.42 8.17 -20.62
N LYS A 172 -5.95 9.36 -20.33
CA LYS A 172 -6.80 10.15 -21.24
C LYS A 172 -6.06 11.34 -21.87
N GLY A 173 -4.89 11.72 -21.37
CA GLY A 173 -4.11 12.88 -21.83
C GLY A 173 -3.18 12.61 -23.01
N GLY A 174 -3.27 11.44 -23.64
CA GLY A 174 -2.38 11.00 -24.71
C GLY A 174 -2.83 11.36 -26.12
N ASP A 175 -3.33 12.57 -26.35
CA ASP A 175 -3.54 13.14 -27.70
C ASP A 175 -2.47 14.20 -28.01
#